data_AF-A0A4P5RCM5-F1
#
_entry.id   AF-A0A4P5RCM5-F1
#
_cell.length_a   1.000
_cell.length_b   1.000
_cell.length_c   1.000
_cell.angle_alpha   90.00
_cell.angle_beta   90.00
_cell.angle_gamma   90.00
#
_symmetry.space_group_name_H-M   'P 1'
#
loop_
_entity.id
_entity.type
_entity.pdbx_description
1 polymer ?
#
loop_
_entity_poly.entity_id
_entity_poly.type
_entity_poly.pdbx_seq_one_letter_code
_entity_poly.pdbx_strand_id
1 'polypeptide(L)'
;MADPSLYRPKNVPELPGVYRFKTADETVIYVGKAKNLKNRLNSYFTDISNLHPRTAMMVKTAAMVDWVTVHNEVEALQLEFTWIKAFNPRFNVRFRDNKTYPYLTLTLKDEFPQIAVTRGAKKKGNKYYGPFTHVWAIRQTMEQIIRVFPIRSCKDTVYRRHQLMKRPCLLGDIERCAAPCVGRVNKEEYGSIVTNVVNFLNGNTKPIFKDLESEMSKASANQEFEKAARFRDRLGALTKVVELNAIVFDDETDADLIALTSDDLHLSTQIFHVRQGQIKGERSFVSDRIDHKTMPEHFKDLLVQLYGELEGDSIPKEILINQEISEIDSVTKWISENANKTVEIRKPQRGDKRKLMETSEKNSEQNLTMHKLKRSADLLSRTKALEELATSLDLEQPPLRIECIDVSNISGTNTTASLVVFEDGIPQKKHYRSFNIKSFEGQDDPRAIHETVTRRFRYLVDENDEENKTEKKSFAYRPSLLLVDGGQIQVNAAREALDELGLSDIETVGIAKRLEELWKPGVKDPILLPRNSEALFLVQRIRDEAHRFAITKTRMRHAKASLASELDGIKGLGEKKIKSLLDTFGSVSTIREQNLESLLEVPGITSEIATNIMQTLKDVPTKFDPLTGEIIES
;
A
#
# COMPACT_ATOMS: atom_id res chain seq x y z
N MET A 1 0.05 14.99 30.61
CA MET A 1 0.84 14.83 29.36
C MET A 1 0.48 13.46 28.81
N ALA A 2 0.25 13.36 27.50
CA ALA A 2 -0.04 12.05 26.90
C ALA A 2 1.22 11.17 26.96
N ASP A 3 1.06 9.88 27.25
CA ASP A 3 2.16 8.91 27.14
C ASP A 3 2.38 8.54 25.67
N PRO A 4 3.55 8.85 25.08
CA PRO A 4 3.84 8.56 23.68
C PRO A 4 3.92 7.09 23.33
N SER A 5 4.04 6.20 24.32
CA SER A 5 3.94 4.76 24.11
C SER A 5 2.54 4.34 23.63
N LEU A 6 1.49 5.06 24.06
CA LEU A 6 0.09 4.72 23.82
C LEU A 6 -0.36 5.01 22.38
N TYR A 7 0.21 6.03 21.74
CA TYR A 7 -0.20 6.45 20.39
C TYR A 7 0.90 6.26 19.33
N ARG A 8 1.98 5.55 19.69
CA ARG A 8 3.01 5.17 18.74
C ARG A 8 2.38 4.36 17.59
N PRO A 9 2.51 4.81 16.33
CA PRO A 9 1.87 4.14 15.22
C PRO A 9 2.52 2.77 14.97
N LYS A 10 1.68 1.74 14.84
CA LYS A 10 2.05 0.39 14.43
C LYS A 10 1.72 0.25 12.94
N ASN A 11 2.56 -0.43 12.17
CA ASN A 11 2.35 -0.70 10.72
C ASN A 11 2.42 0.52 9.78
N VAL A 12 3.39 1.41 10.02
CA VAL A 12 3.68 2.53 9.11
C VAL A 12 4.34 2.02 7.80
N PRO A 13 3.90 2.46 6.61
CA PRO A 13 4.47 2.03 5.33
C PRO A 13 5.88 2.60 5.10
N GLU A 14 6.66 1.90 4.29
CA GLU A 14 8.00 2.33 3.82
C GLU A 14 7.92 3.21 2.57
N LEU A 15 6.90 4.06 2.50
CA LEU A 15 6.62 4.95 1.36
C LEU A 15 6.89 6.43 1.72
N PRO A 16 7.11 7.29 0.71
CA PRO A 16 7.07 8.74 0.89
C PRO A 16 5.69 9.21 1.35
N GLY A 17 5.64 10.28 2.15
CA GLY A 17 4.37 10.78 2.67
C GLY A 17 4.47 11.96 3.62
N VAL A 18 3.30 12.42 4.05
CA VAL A 18 3.12 13.52 5.01
C VAL A 18 2.40 13.00 6.22
N TYR A 19 2.84 13.38 7.42
CA TYR A 19 2.25 13.00 8.69
C TYR A 19 1.87 14.21 9.54
N ARG A 20 0.91 14.03 10.43
CA ARG A 20 0.38 15.04 11.35
C ARG A 20 0.34 14.51 12.76
N PHE A 21 0.88 15.24 13.72
CA PHE A 21 0.58 15.02 15.12
C PHE A 21 -0.63 15.86 15.51
N LYS A 22 -1.58 15.24 16.21
CA LYS A 22 -2.80 15.88 16.70
C LYS A 22 -2.95 15.68 18.22
N THR A 23 -3.68 16.57 18.85
CA THR A 23 -4.13 16.43 20.25
C THR A 23 -5.37 15.52 20.32
N ALA A 24 -5.88 15.25 21.54
CA ALA A 24 -7.04 14.38 21.74
C ALA A 24 -8.34 14.94 21.13
N ASP A 25 -8.44 16.26 21.01
CA ASP A 25 -9.49 17.04 20.34
C ASP A 25 -9.28 17.18 18.82
N GLU A 26 -8.43 16.35 18.22
CA GLU A 26 -8.07 16.34 16.79
C GLU A 26 -7.38 17.60 16.24
N THR A 27 -7.06 18.60 17.07
CA THR A 27 -6.31 19.79 16.65
C THR A 27 -4.91 19.42 16.16
N VAL A 28 -4.59 19.80 14.91
CA VAL A 28 -3.27 19.55 14.30
C VAL A 28 -2.22 20.46 14.92
N ILE A 29 -1.25 19.87 15.62
CA ILE A 29 -0.20 20.59 16.34
C ILE A 29 1.16 20.54 15.66
N TYR A 30 1.39 19.57 14.77
CA TYR A 30 2.56 19.48 13.91
C TYR A 30 2.26 18.76 12.60
N VAL A 31 2.89 19.18 11.52
CA VAL A 31 2.89 18.52 10.21
C VAL A 31 4.34 18.27 9.78
N GLY A 32 4.66 17.10 9.24
CA GLY A 32 5.98 16.81 8.71
C GLY A 32 5.95 15.91 7.46
N LYS A 33 6.98 16.00 6.61
CA LYS A 33 7.19 15.07 5.48
C LYS A 33 8.20 13.96 5.79
N ALA A 34 8.13 12.88 5.03
CA ALA A 34 9.10 11.79 5.05
C ALA A 34 9.34 11.23 3.64
N LYS A 35 10.60 10.88 3.34
CA LYS A 35 10.94 9.98 2.22
C LYS A 35 10.51 8.54 2.49
N ASN A 36 10.56 8.15 3.76
CA ASN A 36 10.11 6.86 4.27
C ASN A 36 9.39 7.12 5.60
N LEU A 37 8.06 6.99 5.57
CA LEU A 37 7.21 7.28 6.73
C LEU A 37 7.57 6.42 7.93
N LYS A 38 7.84 5.12 7.75
CA LYS A 38 8.18 4.18 8.83
C LYS A 38 9.41 4.63 9.61
N ASN A 39 10.50 4.93 8.91
CA ASN A 39 11.75 5.37 9.54
C ASN A 39 11.57 6.73 10.22
N ARG A 40 10.86 7.65 9.56
CA ARG A 40 10.68 9.01 10.08
C ARG A 40 9.77 9.03 11.31
N LEU A 41 8.65 8.33 11.29
CA LEU A 41 7.74 8.28 12.44
C LEU A 41 8.39 7.56 13.61
N ASN A 42 9.07 6.43 13.39
CA ASN A 42 9.80 5.74 14.47
C ASN A 42 10.84 6.62 15.16
N SER A 43 11.48 7.56 14.45
CA SER A 43 12.47 8.48 15.04
C SER A 43 11.91 9.43 16.11
N TYR A 44 10.59 9.64 16.18
CA TYR A 44 9.96 10.45 17.24
C TYR A 44 9.62 9.65 18.49
N PHE A 45 9.60 8.32 18.39
CA PHE A 45 9.23 7.41 19.48
C PHE A 45 10.41 6.55 19.96
N THR A 46 11.64 6.92 19.57
CA THR A 46 12.85 6.49 20.26
C THR A 46 12.93 7.16 21.64
N ASP A 47 14.02 6.95 22.38
CA ASP A 47 14.21 7.56 23.69
C ASP A 47 13.98 9.09 23.65
N ILE A 48 12.86 9.50 24.26
CA ILE A 48 12.34 10.87 24.22
C ILE A 48 13.32 11.82 24.92
N SER A 49 14.10 11.31 25.88
CA SER A 49 15.18 12.04 26.56
C SER A 49 16.20 12.61 25.58
N ASN A 50 16.43 11.88 24.48
CA ASN A 50 17.44 12.22 23.47
C ASN A 50 16.87 13.11 22.35
N LEU A 51 15.56 13.39 22.37
CA LEU A 51 14.95 14.31 21.41
C LEU A 51 15.21 15.76 21.84
N HIS A 52 15.34 16.64 20.85
CA HIS A 52 15.39 18.07 21.10
C HIS A 52 14.19 18.53 21.96
N PRO A 53 14.35 19.41 22.97
CA PRO A 53 13.29 19.74 23.95
C PRO A 53 11.94 20.11 23.33
N ARG A 54 11.97 20.88 22.23
CA ARG A 54 10.77 21.25 21.47
C ARG A 54 10.06 20.06 20.83
N THR A 55 10.82 19.11 20.30
CA THR A 55 10.29 17.88 19.69
C THR A 55 9.75 16.95 20.77
N ALA A 56 10.47 16.78 21.88
CA ALA A 56 9.98 16.03 23.03
C ALA A 56 8.66 16.61 23.57
N MET A 57 8.55 17.95 23.63
CA MET A 57 7.31 18.62 24.05
C MET A 57 6.18 18.43 23.02
N MET A 58 6.47 18.46 21.72
CA MET A 58 5.50 18.16 20.67
C MET A 58 4.94 16.74 20.82
N VAL A 59 5.83 15.75 20.95
CA VAL A 59 5.46 14.34 21.16
C VAL A 59 4.59 14.24 22.44
N LYS A 60 5.04 14.72 23.60
CA LYS A 60 4.25 14.66 24.85
C LYS A 60 2.92 15.43 24.83
N THR A 61 2.73 16.36 23.88
CA THR A 61 1.48 17.11 23.70
C THR A 61 0.52 16.39 22.76
N ALA A 62 1.04 15.59 21.81
CA ALA A 62 0.22 14.84 20.88
C ALA A 62 -0.49 13.67 21.59
N ALA A 63 -1.68 13.31 21.08
CA ALA A 63 -2.39 12.11 21.48
C ALA A 63 -2.55 11.12 20.32
N MET A 64 -2.30 11.54 19.09
CA MET A 64 -2.33 10.66 17.91
C MET A 64 -1.42 11.18 16.79
N VAL A 65 -1.10 10.30 15.84
CA VAL A 65 -0.38 10.65 14.61
C VAL A 65 -1.08 10.01 13.40
N ASP A 66 -1.33 10.81 12.38
CA ASP A 66 -1.90 10.37 11.10
C ASP A 66 -0.90 10.58 9.97
N TRP A 67 -1.04 9.86 8.85
CA TRP A 67 -0.22 10.06 7.66
C TRP A 67 -0.96 9.76 6.37
N VAL A 68 -0.44 10.30 5.27
CA VAL A 68 -0.87 10.02 3.90
C VAL A 68 0.34 9.68 3.06
N THR A 69 0.21 8.63 2.25
CA THR A 69 1.24 8.21 1.30
C THR A 69 1.07 8.92 -0.03
N VAL A 70 2.20 9.24 -0.66
CA VAL A 70 2.28 9.92 -1.96
C VAL A 70 3.35 9.23 -2.81
N HIS A 71 3.40 9.52 -4.11
CA HIS A 71 4.30 8.80 -5.02
C HIS A 71 5.77 9.12 -4.81
N ASN A 72 6.08 10.37 -4.44
CA ASN A 72 7.46 10.81 -4.27
C ASN A 72 7.65 11.91 -3.21
N GLU A 73 8.92 12.24 -2.95
CA GLU A 73 9.26 13.25 -1.95
C GLU A 73 8.76 14.66 -2.31
N VAL A 74 8.66 14.99 -3.60
CA VAL A 74 8.24 16.32 -4.06
C VAL A 74 6.77 16.55 -3.72
N GLU A 75 5.90 15.58 -4.00
CA GLU A 75 4.49 15.58 -3.60
C GLU A 75 4.34 15.67 -2.08
N ALA A 76 5.16 14.90 -1.33
CA ALA A 76 5.13 14.94 0.13
C ALA A 76 5.45 16.33 0.67
N LEU A 77 6.41 17.02 0.06
CA LEU A 77 6.79 18.36 0.47
C LEU A 77 5.71 19.41 0.11
N GLN A 78 5.07 19.28 -1.05
CA GLN A 78 3.96 20.14 -1.43
C GLN A 78 2.76 19.97 -0.50
N LEU A 79 2.37 18.74 -0.21
CA LEU A 79 1.25 18.42 0.68
C LEU A 79 1.53 18.86 2.13
N GLU A 80 2.76 18.67 2.62
CA GLU A 80 3.23 19.19 3.92
C GLU A 80 3.02 20.70 4.01
N PHE A 81 3.42 21.45 2.97
CA PHE A 81 3.24 22.90 2.95
C PHE A 81 1.75 23.31 2.96
N THR A 82 0.92 22.66 2.13
CA THR A 82 -0.52 22.92 2.08
C THR A 82 -1.14 22.75 3.47
N TRP A 83 -0.77 21.69 4.19
CA TRP A 83 -1.26 21.45 5.55
C TRP A 83 -0.69 22.41 6.59
N ILE A 84 0.58 22.77 6.52
CA ILE A 84 1.14 23.80 7.42
C ILE A 84 0.39 25.12 7.25
N LYS A 85 0.00 25.48 6.02
CA LYS A 85 -0.80 26.67 5.74
C LYS A 85 -2.25 26.55 6.21
N ALA A 86 -2.88 25.41 5.93
CA ALA A 86 -4.27 25.18 6.31
C ALA A 86 -4.47 25.11 7.83
N PHE A 87 -3.59 24.41 8.54
CA PHE A 87 -3.75 24.14 9.96
C PHE A 87 -2.97 25.10 10.87
N ASN A 88 -1.98 25.83 10.34
CA ASN A 88 -1.09 26.71 11.10
C ASN A 88 -0.58 26.10 12.44
N PRO A 89 -0.05 24.86 12.41
CA PRO A 89 0.27 24.08 13.61
C PRO A 89 1.32 24.75 14.52
N ARG A 90 1.10 24.71 15.84
CA ARG A 90 1.94 25.46 16.81
C ARG A 90 3.40 25.02 16.83
N PHE A 91 3.67 23.71 16.65
CA PHE A 91 5.02 23.18 16.80
C PHE A 91 5.83 23.25 15.52
N ASN A 92 5.21 23.36 14.35
CA ASN A 92 5.94 23.72 13.14
C ASN A 92 6.64 25.04 13.39
N VAL A 93 7.91 25.10 13.02
CA VAL A 93 8.60 26.38 12.97
C VAL A 93 7.83 27.19 11.94
N ARG A 94 7.02 28.17 12.42
CA ARG A 94 6.45 29.21 11.57
C ARG A 94 7.57 29.60 10.64
N PHE A 95 7.37 29.52 9.33
CA PHE A 95 8.25 30.14 8.36
C PHE A 95 8.28 31.63 8.74
N ARG A 96 9.18 31.98 9.65
CA ARG A 96 9.30 33.29 10.31
C ARG A 96 9.92 34.32 9.38
N ASP A 97 10.05 33.94 8.12
CA ASP A 97 10.47 34.78 7.04
C ASP A 97 9.29 35.00 6.10
N ASN A 98 9.10 36.24 5.68
CA ASN A 98 8.36 36.62 4.48
C ASN A 98 9.02 36.04 3.19
N LYS A 99 9.47 34.78 3.20
CA LYS A 99 10.06 34.06 2.07
C LYS A 99 8.92 33.54 1.21
N THR A 100 8.57 34.33 0.20
CA THR A 100 7.76 33.87 -0.93
C THR A 100 8.48 32.73 -1.65
N TYR A 101 7.75 31.69 -2.02
CA TYR A 101 8.29 30.51 -2.69
C TYR A 101 8.87 30.87 -4.06
N PRO A 102 9.97 30.22 -4.47
CA PRO A 102 10.50 30.39 -5.81
C PRO A 102 9.57 29.77 -6.86
N TYR A 103 9.28 30.54 -7.89
CA TYR A 103 8.59 30.10 -9.10
C TYR A 103 9.56 30.09 -10.27
N LEU A 104 9.34 29.18 -11.21
CA LEU A 104 9.97 29.18 -12.50
C LEU A 104 9.12 30.07 -13.38
N THR A 105 9.67 31.19 -13.81
CA THR A 105 8.95 32.26 -14.51
C THR A 105 9.40 32.32 -15.94
N LEU A 106 8.43 32.37 -16.86
CA LEU A 106 8.65 32.71 -18.26
C LEU A 106 8.16 34.14 -18.51
N THR A 107 9.08 35.02 -18.92
CA THR A 107 8.78 36.43 -19.20
C THR A 107 8.23 36.63 -20.60
N LEU A 108 7.01 36.15 -20.86
CA LEU A 108 6.38 36.16 -22.19
C LEU A 108 6.13 37.56 -22.76
N LYS A 109 6.24 38.61 -21.94
CA LYS A 109 6.15 40.02 -22.38
C LYS A 109 7.40 40.52 -23.07
N ASP A 110 8.55 39.90 -22.82
CA ASP A 110 9.81 40.34 -23.38
C ASP A 110 9.89 39.92 -24.84
N GLU A 111 10.57 40.72 -25.68
CA GLU A 111 10.81 40.39 -27.10
C GLU A 111 11.46 39.01 -27.28
N PHE A 112 12.39 38.68 -26.37
CA PHE A 112 12.95 37.35 -26.21
C PHE A 112 12.66 36.85 -24.80
N PRO A 113 11.61 36.03 -24.58
CA PRO A 113 11.23 35.54 -23.26
C PRO A 113 12.38 34.82 -22.53
N GLN A 114 12.52 35.10 -21.24
CA GLN A 114 13.52 34.51 -20.35
C GLN A 114 12.87 33.48 -19.43
N ILE A 115 13.60 32.38 -19.15
CA ILE A 115 13.32 31.50 -18.02
C ILE A 115 14.11 31.92 -16.79
N ALA A 116 13.44 32.16 -15.67
CA ALA A 116 14.08 32.65 -14.45
C ALA A 116 13.44 32.09 -13.19
N VAL A 117 14.23 31.98 -12.11
CA VAL A 117 13.71 31.69 -10.77
C VAL A 117 13.35 33.01 -10.10
N THR A 118 12.06 33.26 -9.86
CA THR A 118 11.58 34.50 -9.20
C THR A 118 10.90 34.20 -7.87
N ARG A 119 10.85 35.21 -6.99
CA ARG A 119 10.08 35.18 -5.73
C ARG A 119 9.21 36.44 -5.68
N GLY A 120 8.08 36.37 -4.98
CA GLY A 120 7.24 37.53 -4.73
C GLY A 120 5.93 37.53 -5.53
N ALA A 121 5.32 38.71 -5.64
CA ALA A 121 4.06 38.89 -6.34
C ALA A 121 4.18 38.58 -7.84
N LYS A 122 3.21 37.82 -8.37
CA LYS A 122 3.13 37.49 -9.79
C LYS A 122 2.81 38.77 -10.59
N LYS A 123 3.66 39.10 -11.56
CA LYS A 123 3.42 40.15 -12.56
C LYS A 123 2.52 39.63 -13.68
N LYS A 124 1.48 40.39 -14.04
CA LYS A 124 0.55 40.05 -15.14
C LYS A 124 1.30 39.88 -16.47
N GLY A 125 0.92 38.85 -17.23
CA GLY A 125 1.45 38.51 -18.56
C GLY A 125 2.73 37.66 -18.59
N ASN A 126 3.28 37.28 -17.43
CA ASN A 126 4.28 36.22 -17.34
C ASN A 126 3.61 34.91 -16.94
N LYS A 127 4.18 33.77 -17.32
CA LYS A 127 3.78 32.46 -16.80
C LYS A 127 4.65 32.06 -15.61
N TYR A 128 4.05 31.41 -14.63
CA TYR A 128 4.70 30.99 -13.39
C TYR A 128 4.41 29.53 -13.13
N TYR A 129 5.46 28.71 -13.02
CA TYR A 129 5.39 27.29 -12.75
C TYR A 129 5.99 27.02 -11.36
N GLY A 130 5.32 26.19 -10.56
CA GLY A 130 5.61 26.01 -9.14
C GLY A 130 4.38 26.30 -8.26
N PRO A 131 4.53 26.49 -6.93
CA PRO A 131 5.74 26.87 -6.19
C PRO A 131 6.73 25.71 -6.00
N PHE A 132 8.02 26.00 -6.12
CA PHE A 132 9.06 25.03 -5.82
C PHE A 132 9.50 25.12 -4.37
N THR A 133 9.74 23.96 -3.79
CA THR A 133 9.99 23.73 -2.37
C THR A 133 11.33 24.32 -1.92
N HIS A 134 12.34 24.20 -2.77
CA HIS A 134 13.68 24.76 -2.55
C HIS A 134 14.24 25.36 -3.83
N VAL A 135 15.05 26.42 -3.66
CA VAL A 135 15.74 27.09 -4.79
C VAL A 135 16.70 26.15 -5.53
N TRP A 136 17.26 25.13 -4.85
CA TRP A 136 18.12 24.16 -5.53
C TRP A 136 17.32 23.31 -6.52
N ALA A 137 16.17 22.79 -6.11
CA ALA A 137 15.35 21.88 -6.92
C ALA A 137 14.89 22.59 -8.21
N ILE A 138 14.37 23.81 -8.08
CA ILE A 138 13.98 24.62 -9.24
C ILE A 138 15.15 24.99 -10.14
N ARG A 139 16.34 25.24 -9.59
CA ARG A 139 17.54 25.52 -10.39
C ARG A 139 17.98 24.28 -11.16
N GLN A 140 17.90 23.11 -10.54
CA GLN A 140 18.19 21.84 -11.20
C GLN A 140 17.20 21.56 -12.32
N THR A 141 15.89 21.75 -12.07
CA THR A 141 14.85 21.65 -13.11
C THR A 141 15.10 22.64 -14.24
N MET A 142 15.37 23.91 -13.92
CA MET A 142 15.71 24.94 -14.91
C MET A 142 16.94 24.55 -15.72
N GLU A 143 17.99 24.00 -15.09
CA GLU A 143 19.19 23.56 -15.79
C GLU A 143 18.90 22.43 -16.78
N GLN A 144 18.06 21.45 -16.40
CA GLN A 144 17.66 20.38 -17.32
C GLN A 144 16.81 20.92 -18.48
N ILE A 145 15.88 21.84 -18.21
CA ILE A 145 15.07 22.49 -19.26
C ILE A 145 15.97 23.19 -20.27
N ILE A 146 16.97 23.96 -19.81
CA ILE A 146 17.88 24.72 -20.69
C ILE A 146 18.80 23.80 -21.52
N ARG A 147 19.07 22.57 -21.06
CA ARG A 147 19.82 21.58 -21.85
C ARG A 147 19.03 21.06 -23.05
N VAL A 148 17.71 21.01 -22.92
CA VAL A 148 16.79 20.48 -23.95
C VAL A 148 16.32 21.61 -24.87
N PHE A 149 15.92 22.72 -24.27
CA PHE A 149 15.39 23.89 -24.96
C PHE A 149 16.40 25.04 -24.82
N PRO A 150 16.98 25.56 -25.92
CA PRO A 150 18.01 26.61 -25.86
C PRO A 150 17.41 27.99 -25.58
N ILE A 151 16.60 28.10 -24.52
CA ILE A 151 15.96 29.32 -24.04
C ILE A 151 16.94 30.14 -23.18
N ARG A 152 16.89 31.46 -23.29
CA ARG A 152 17.74 32.35 -22.49
C ARG A 152 17.35 32.30 -21.01
N SER A 153 18.36 32.21 -20.15
CA SER A 153 18.22 32.28 -18.69
C SER A 153 19.03 33.42 -18.05
N CYS A 154 19.81 34.14 -18.86
CA CYS A 154 20.62 35.27 -18.42
C CYS A 154 19.75 36.48 -18.06
N LYS A 155 20.12 37.20 -17.00
CA LYS A 155 19.49 38.49 -16.66
C LYS A 155 19.63 39.49 -17.80
N ASP A 156 18.70 40.44 -17.91
CA ASP A 156 18.71 41.48 -18.94
C ASP A 156 20.01 42.30 -18.99
N THR A 157 20.64 42.54 -17.83
CA THR A 157 21.93 43.24 -17.77
C THR A 157 23.05 42.47 -18.47
N VAL A 158 23.03 41.13 -18.39
CA VAL A 158 23.97 40.25 -19.08
C VAL A 158 23.62 40.19 -20.57
N TYR A 159 22.33 40.09 -20.90
CA TYR A 159 21.85 40.11 -22.29
C TYR A 159 22.34 41.35 -23.06
N ARG A 160 22.08 42.55 -22.51
CA ARG A 160 22.46 43.83 -23.13
C ARG A 160 23.97 43.97 -23.26
N ARG A 161 24.74 43.49 -22.28
CA ARG A 161 26.22 43.50 -22.34
C ARG A 161 26.74 42.69 -23.52
N HIS A 162 26.25 41.47 -23.70
CA HIS A 162 26.68 40.61 -24.81
C HIS A 162 26.20 41.12 -26.18
N GLN A 163 25.04 41.79 -26.22
CA GLN A 163 24.56 42.48 -27.41
C GLN A 163 25.51 43.61 -27.84
N LEU A 164 25.97 44.43 -26.90
CA LEU A 164 26.96 45.49 -27.18
C LEU A 164 28.31 44.93 -27.63
N MET A 165 28.78 43.86 -26.99
CA MET A 165 30.05 43.20 -27.37
C MET A 165 29.94 42.40 -28.68
N LYS A 166 28.73 42.21 -29.23
CA LYS A 166 28.45 41.35 -30.39
C LYS A 166 29.06 39.94 -30.25
N ARG A 167 29.19 39.45 -29.01
CA ARG A 167 29.75 38.13 -28.70
C ARG A 167 28.82 37.38 -27.75
N PRO A 168 28.44 36.13 -28.05
CA PRO A 168 27.57 35.33 -27.17
C PRO A 168 28.25 35.06 -25.83
N CYS A 169 27.43 34.68 -24.84
CA CYS A 169 27.93 34.17 -23.56
C CYS A 169 28.25 32.67 -23.65
N LEU A 170 28.85 32.12 -22.59
CA LEU A 170 29.19 30.69 -22.51
C LEU A 170 28.01 29.79 -22.87
N LEU A 171 26.80 30.06 -22.36
CA LEU A 171 25.61 29.26 -22.67
C LEU A 171 25.23 29.30 -24.15
N GLY A 172 25.50 30.43 -24.83
CA GLY A 172 25.32 30.55 -26.27
C GLY A 172 26.36 29.76 -27.06
N ASP A 173 27.62 29.75 -26.60
CA ASP A 173 28.69 29.00 -27.27
C ASP A 173 28.57 27.49 -27.10
N ILE A 174 28.02 27.01 -25.97
CA ILE A 174 27.75 25.58 -25.75
C ILE A 174 26.33 25.16 -26.17
N GLU A 175 25.65 25.96 -27.00
CA GLU A 175 24.32 25.68 -27.56
C GLU A 175 23.19 25.44 -26.53
N ARG A 176 23.37 25.87 -25.28
CA ARG A 176 22.34 25.88 -24.23
C ARG A 176 21.45 27.13 -24.28
N CYS A 177 21.78 28.07 -25.15
CA CYS A 177 21.00 29.26 -25.43
C CYS A 177 21.13 29.54 -26.92
N ALA A 178 20.03 29.87 -27.59
CA ALA A 178 20.04 30.24 -29.02
C ALA A 178 20.73 31.59 -29.29
N ALA A 179 21.20 32.26 -28.23
CA ALA A 179 21.93 33.52 -28.24
C ALA A 179 21.26 34.65 -29.07
N PRO A 180 19.98 34.98 -28.81
CA PRO A 180 19.30 36.09 -29.49
C PRO A 180 20.00 37.45 -29.29
N CYS A 181 20.78 37.61 -28.21
CA CYS A 181 21.56 38.82 -27.94
C CYS A 181 22.52 39.21 -29.06
N VAL A 182 22.97 38.27 -29.89
CA VAL A 182 23.90 38.53 -31.00
C VAL A 182 23.25 38.25 -32.37
N GLY A 183 21.93 38.08 -32.41
CA GLY A 183 21.19 37.84 -33.66
C GLY A 183 21.41 36.47 -34.29
N ARG A 184 21.84 35.44 -33.52
CA ARG A 184 21.95 34.05 -34.03
C ARG A 184 20.60 33.40 -34.36
N VAL A 185 19.51 33.95 -33.82
CA VAL A 185 18.14 33.48 -33.99
C VAL A 185 17.23 34.69 -34.11
N ASN A 186 16.23 34.63 -35.00
CA ASN A 186 15.23 35.70 -35.12
C ASN A 186 14.09 35.54 -34.09
N LYS A 187 13.12 36.45 -34.13
CA LYS A 187 12.02 36.47 -33.15
C LYS A 187 11.06 35.30 -33.36
N GLU A 188 10.73 34.96 -34.60
CA GLU A 188 9.81 33.86 -34.91
C GLU A 188 10.39 32.51 -34.45
N GLU A 189 11.64 32.22 -34.83
CA GLU A 189 12.36 31.00 -34.48
C GLU A 189 12.52 30.84 -32.96
N TYR A 190 12.85 31.94 -32.26
CA TYR A 190 12.92 31.92 -30.81
C TYR A 190 11.54 31.71 -30.17
N GLY A 191 10.48 32.28 -30.76
CA GLY A 191 9.09 32.05 -30.36
C GLY A 191 8.68 30.58 -30.39
N SER A 192 9.17 29.80 -31.38
CA SER A 192 8.96 28.35 -31.42
C SER A 192 9.64 27.62 -30.26
N ILE A 193 10.87 28.02 -29.89
CA ILE A 193 11.56 27.46 -28.72
C ILE A 193 10.75 27.73 -27.44
N VAL A 194 10.26 28.96 -27.26
CA VAL A 194 9.43 29.34 -26.11
C VAL A 194 8.13 28.55 -26.06
N THR A 195 7.47 28.36 -27.21
CA THR A 195 6.24 27.55 -27.32
C THR A 195 6.50 26.11 -26.88
N ASN A 196 7.62 25.52 -27.30
CA ASN A 196 8.00 24.16 -26.89
C ASN A 196 8.26 24.05 -25.38
N VAL A 197 8.91 25.05 -24.78
CA VAL A 197 9.09 25.10 -23.32
C VAL A 197 7.74 25.19 -22.60
N VAL A 198 6.82 26.01 -23.10
CA VAL A 198 5.45 26.13 -22.52
C VAL A 198 4.68 24.82 -22.65
N ASN A 199 4.71 24.18 -23.83
CA ASN A 199 4.05 22.88 -24.05
C ASN A 199 4.61 21.81 -23.12
N PHE A 200 5.93 21.76 -22.98
CA PHE A 200 6.60 20.84 -22.06
C PHE A 200 6.18 21.07 -20.61
N LEU A 201 6.22 22.32 -20.13
CA LEU A 201 5.85 22.67 -18.75
C LEU A 201 4.35 22.48 -18.47
N ASN A 202 3.51 22.52 -19.50
CA ASN A 202 2.07 22.22 -19.43
C ASN A 202 1.76 20.70 -19.56
N GLY A 203 2.78 19.83 -19.60
CA GLY A 203 2.61 18.38 -19.66
C GLY A 203 2.35 17.80 -21.06
N ASN A 204 2.31 18.62 -22.10
CA ASN A 204 2.20 18.15 -23.49
C ASN A 204 3.57 17.74 -24.04
N THR A 205 4.09 16.62 -23.54
CA THR A 205 5.46 16.16 -23.80
C THR A 205 5.58 15.20 -24.99
N LYS A 206 4.51 14.46 -25.34
CA LYS A 206 4.53 13.42 -26.38
C LYS A 206 5.07 13.89 -27.74
N PRO A 207 4.66 15.06 -28.29
CA PRO A 207 5.19 15.52 -29.57
C PRO A 207 6.70 15.76 -29.52
N ILE A 208 7.19 16.32 -28.41
CA ILE A 208 8.60 16.68 -28.20
C ILE A 208 9.47 15.42 -28.13
N PHE A 209 9.02 14.38 -27.43
CA PHE A 209 9.71 13.09 -27.39
C PHE A 209 9.78 12.45 -28.78
N LYS A 210 8.66 12.43 -29.50
CA LYS A 210 8.58 11.85 -30.85
C LYS A 210 9.50 12.57 -31.84
N ASP A 211 9.55 13.91 -31.79
CA ASP A 211 10.39 14.70 -32.66
C ASP A 211 11.88 14.43 -32.37
N LEU A 212 12.29 14.41 -31.10
CA LEU A 212 13.67 14.13 -30.72
C LEU A 212 14.10 12.69 -31.05
N GLU A 213 13.23 11.71 -30.86
CA GLU A 213 13.47 10.32 -31.27
C GLU A 213 13.62 10.19 -32.79
N SER A 214 12.77 10.90 -33.54
CA SER A 214 12.84 10.93 -35.00
C SER A 214 14.15 11.56 -35.47
N GLU A 215 14.54 12.71 -34.92
CA GLU A 215 15.79 13.40 -35.27
C GLU A 215 17.04 12.60 -34.85
N MET A 216 16.99 11.93 -33.69
CA MET A 216 18.04 10.98 -33.28
C MET A 216 18.18 9.83 -34.28
N SER A 217 17.06 9.24 -34.70
CA SER A 217 17.04 8.12 -35.63
C SER A 217 17.53 8.52 -37.01
N LYS A 218 17.12 9.70 -37.52
CA LYS A 218 17.63 10.27 -38.78
C LYS A 218 19.14 10.55 -38.72
N ALA A 219 19.62 11.18 -37.65
CA ALA A 219 21.05 11.44 -37.47
C ALA A 219 21.85 10.13 -37.42
N SER A 220 21.34 9.11 -36.73
CA SER A 220 21.97 7.78 -36.70
C SER A 220 21.98 7.11 -38.08
N ALA A 221 20.89 7.21 -38.84
CA ALA A 221 20.81 6.67 -40.20
C ALA A 221 21.79 7.36 -41.17
N ASN A 222 22.00 8.67 -41.00
CA ASN A 222 22.98 9.46 -41.75
C ASN A 222 24.43 9.31 -41.23
N GLN A 223 24.68 8.40 -40.28
CA GLN A 223 25.99 8.19 -39.63
C GLN A 223 26.53 9.43 -38.88
N GLU A 224 25.67 10.38 -38.52
CA GLU A 224 25.98 11.56 -37.71
C GLU A 224 25.93 11.22 -36.20
N PHE A 225 26.79 10.29 -35.74
CA PHE A 225 26.71 9.71 -34.39
C PHE A 225 26.83 10.72 -33.26
N GLU A 226 27.64 11.77 -33.41
CA GLU A 226 27.76 12.84 -32.40
C GLU A 226 26.44 13.58 -32.20
N LYS A 227 25.72 13.85 -33.31
CA LYS A 227 24.43 14.54 -33.28
C LYS A 227 23.34 13.63 -32.73
N ALA A 228 23.35 12.34 -33.10
CA ALA A 228 22.47 11.34 -32.51
C ALA A 228 22.68 11.22 -30.99
N ALA A 229 23.93 11.21 -30.52
CA ALA A 229 24.26 11.21 -29.09
C ALA A 229 23.73 12.46 -28.38
N ARG A 230 23.84 13.65 -28.99
CA ARG A 230 23.23 14.89 -28.45
C ARG A 230 21.72 14.76 -28.28
N PHE A 231 21.00 14.19 -29.26
CA PHE A 231 19.55 13.97 -29.16
C PHE A 231 19.19 12.93 -28.10
N ARG A 232 19.93 11.82 -28.01
CA ARG A 232 19.78 10.81 -26.95
C ARG A 232 19.95 11.43 -25.56
N ASP A 233 20.98 12.24 -25.37
CA ASP A 233 21.25 12.87 -24.08
C ASP A 233 20.17 13.91 -23.72
N ARG A 234 19.60 14.61 -24.72
CA ARG A 234 18.42 15.48 -24.55
C ARG A 234 17.18 14.68 -24.14
N LEU A 235 16.93 13.52 -24.76
CA LEU A 235 15.85 12.60 -24.36
C LEU A 235 16.03 12.14 -22.91
N GLY A 236 17.23 11.72 -22.53
CA GLY A 236 17.52 11.31 -21.15
C GLY A 236 17.33 12.44 -20.13
N ALA A 237 17.67 13.68 -20.49
CA ALA A 237 17.41 14.85 -19.66
C ALA A 237 15.90 15.13 -19.52
N LEU A 238 15.14 15.03 -20.62
CA LEU A 238 13.68 15.18 -20.63
C LEU A 238 12.98 14.16 -19.74
N THR A 239 13.33 12.87 -19.85
CA THR A 239 12.75 11.80 -19.03
C THR A 239 12.93 12.08 -17.54
N LYS A 240 14.14 12.48 -17.11
CA LYS A 240 14.43 12.84 -15.72
C LYS A 240 13.60 14.03 -15.21
N VAL A 241 13.29 15.00 -16.07
CA VAL A 241 12.47 16.16 -15.67
C VAL A 241 10.99 15.78 -15.51
N VAL A 242 10.49 14.90 -16.37
CA VAL A 242 9.11 14.37 -16.27
C VAL A 242 8.94 13.55 -14.99
N GLU A 243 9.91 12.72 -14.65
CA GLU A 243 9.92 11.93 -13.40
C GLU A 243 9.91 12.81 -12.13
N LEU A 244 10.56 13.98 -12.18
CA LEU A 244 10.63 14.93 -11.06
C LEU A 244 9.36 15.79 -10.89
N ASN A 245 8.53 15.90 -11.92
CA ASN A 245 7.32 16.75 -11.95
C ASN A 245 6.04 15.92 -11.73
N ALA A 246 6.04 14.92 -10.85
CA ALA A 246 4.84 14.10 -10.65
C ALA A 246 3.64 14.96 -10.21
N ILE A 247 2.66 14.96 -11.12
CA ILE A 247 1.28 15.42 -11.03
C ILE A 247 1.12 16.94 -10.77
N VAL A 248 1.50 17.73 -11.79
CA VAL A 248 0.87 19.04 -12.04
C VAL A 248 -0.26 18.79 -13.02
N PHE A 249 -1.51 18.81 -12.54
CA PHE A 249 -2.64 18.89 -13.45
C PHE A 249 -2.64 20.25 -14.16
N ASP A 250 -3.33 20.35 -15.29
CA ASP A 250 -3.55 21.64 -15.94
C ASP A 250 -4.09 22.66 -14.91
N ASP A 251 -3.64 23.92 -14.98
CA ASP A 251 -4.03 25.02 -14.08
C ASP A 251 -5.56 25.24 -14.08
N GLU A 252 -6.26 24.74 -15.11
CA GLU A 252 -7.73 24.77 -15.22
C GLU A 252 -8.44 23.60 -14.51
N THR A 253 -7.69 22.62 -13.98
CA THR A 253 -8.29 21.42 -13.37
C THR A 253 -8.89 21.73 -12.02
N ASP A 254 -10.21 21.61 -11.94
CA ASP A 254 -11.01 21.72 -10.73
C ASP A 254 -11.81 20.44 -10.57
N ALA A 255 -11.33 19.53 -9.70
CA ALA A 255 -11.86 18.18 -9.57
C ALA A 255 -11.80 17.66 -8.15
N ASP A 256 -12.77 16.84 -7.74
CA ASP A 256 -12.66 16.00 -6.55
C ASP A 256 -12.41 14.55 -6.98
N LEU A 257 -11.38 13.91 -6.42
CA LEU A 257 -11.06 12.50 -6.66
C LEU A 257 -11.49 11.68 -5.46
N ILE A 258 -12.48 10.84 -5.66
CA ILE A 258 -13.11 10.02 -4.61
C ILE A 258 -12.80 8.56 -4.91
N ALA A 259 -12.08 7.91 -4.01
CA ALA A 259 -11.91 6.47 -4.01
C ALA A 259 -12.74 5.85 -2.88
N LEU A 260 -13.60 4.91 -3.25
CA LEU A 260 -14.34 4.06 -2.32
C LEU A 260 -13.83 2.64 -2.44
N THR A 261 -13.42 2.07 -1.32
CA THR A 261 -12.97 0.69 -1.20
C THR A 261 -13.73 0.02 -0.07
N SER A 262 -13.87 -1.29 -0.10
CA SER A 262 -14.68 -2.01 0.87
C SER A 262 -14.04 -3.32 1.29
N ASP A 263 -14.43 -3.79 2.46
CA ASP A 263 -14.38 -5.20 2.82
C ASP A 263 -15.81 -5.70 3.07
N ASP A 264 -15.93 -6.85 3.74
CA ASP A 264 -17.22 -7.47 4.03
C ASP A 264 -18.11 -6.62 4.96
N LEU A 265 -17.53 -5.78 5.82
CA LEU A 265 -18.24 -5.09 6.90
C LEU A 265 -18.13 -3.56 6.86
N HIS A 266 -17.15 -3.00 6.16
CA HIS A 266 -16.88 -1.57 6.15
C HIS A 266 -16.58 -1.05 4.74
N LEU A 267 -16.80 0.25 4.61
CA LEU A 267 -16.43 1.08 3.48
C LEU A 267 -15.38 2.08 3.95
N SER A 268 -14.26 2.15 3.23
CA SER A 268 -13.30 3.24 3.39
C SER A 268 -13.42 4.20 2.22
N THR A 269 -13.48 5.49 2.54
CA THR A 269 -13.49 6.56 1.56
C THR A 269 -12.22 7.38 1.69
N GLN A 270 -11.59 7.67 0.56
CA GLN A 270 -10.51 8.64 0.42
C GLN A 270 -10.88 9.70 -0.62
N ILE A 271 -10.73 10.97 -0.28
CA ILE A 271 -11.06 12.12 -1.13
C ILE A 271 -9.83 13.01 -1.25
N PHE A 272 -9.48 13.40 -2.47
CA PHE A 272 -8.59 14.55 -2.73
C PHE A 272 -9.37 15.66 -3.42
N HIS A 273 -9.27 16.86 -2.88
CA HIS A 273 -9.85 18.07 -3.48
C HIS A 273 -8.78 18.78 -4.31
N VAL A 274 -8.94 18.81 -5.62
CA VAL A 274 -8.05 19.49 -6.57
C VAL A 274 -8.70 20.79 -7.03
N ARG A 275 -8.05 21.93 -6.83
CA ARG A 275 -8.48 23.23 -7.35
C ARG A 275 -7.29 23.90 -8.04
N GLN A 276 -7.52 24.44 -9.24
CA GLN A 276 -6.49 25.08 -10.06
C GLN A 276 -5.26 24.18 -10.27
N GLY A 277 -5.50 22.92 -10.61
CA GLY A 277 -4.48 21.92 -10.85
C GLY A 277 -3.71 21.43 -9.62
N GLN A 278 -4.10 21.85 -8.42
CA GLN A 278 -3.40 21.52 -7.17
C GLN A 278 -4.31 20.87 -6.14
N ILE A 279 -3.79 19.87 -5.42
CA ILE A 279 -4.47 19.30 -4.25
C ILE A 279 -4.52 20.37 -3.14
N LYS A 280 -5.73 20.85 -2.83
CA LYS A 280 -5.99 21.82 -1.77
C LYS A 280 -6.37 21.18 -0.44
N GLY A 281 -6.90 19.96 -0.49
CA GLY A 281 -7.36 19.26 0.70
C GLY A 281 -7.54 17.78 0.43
N GLU A 282 -7.71 17.05 1.52
CA GLU A 282 -8.03 15.63 1.51
C GLU A 282 -8.99 15.33 2.66
N ARG A 283 -9.77 14.27 2.50
CA ARG A 283 -10.62 13.74 3.57
C ARG A 283 -10.61 12.23 3.49
N SER A 284 -10.60 11.58 4.65
CA SER A 284 -10.71 10.13 4.72
C SER A 284 -11.56 9.73 5.91
N PHE A 285 -12.36 8.69 5.75
CA PHE A 285 -13.17 8.11 6.82
C PHE A 285 -13.55 6.68 6.47
N VAL A 286 -13.87 5.92 7.52
CA VAL A 286 -14.38 4.55 7.41
C VAL A 286 -15.80 4.55 7.98
N SER A 287 -16.72 3.89 7.30
CA SER A 287 -18.11 3.71 7.70
C SER A 287 -18.50 2.25 7.59
N ASP A 288 -19.58 1.86 8.26
CA ASP A 288 -20.12 0.50 8.14
C ASP A 288 -20.75 0.29 6.76
N ARG A 289 -20.62 -0.94 6.24
CA ARG A 289 -21.24 -1.37 4.98
C ARG A 289 -22.63 -1.94 5.26
N ILE A 290 -23.57 -1.67 4.34
CA ILE A 290 -24.94 -2.20 4.40
C ILE A 290 -25.10 -3.28 3.32
N ASP A 291 -25.19 -4.56 3.69
CA ASP A 291 -25.08 -5.69 2.74
C ASP A 291 -26.16 -5.78 1.66
N HIS A 292 -27.35 -5.24 1.90
CA HIS A 292 -28.41 -5.29 0.87
C HIS A 292 -28.16 -4.27 -0.27
N LYS A 293 -27.13 -3.43 -0.15
CA LYS A 293 -26.72 -2.48 -1.18
C LYS A 293 -25.46 -2.95 -1.88
N THR A 294 -25.48 -2.84 -3.19
CA THR A 294 -24.34 -3.03 -4.08
C THR A 294 -23.32 -1.89 -3.92
N MET A 295 -22.07 -2.11 -4.34
CA MET A 295 -21.04 -1.06 -4.29
C MET A 295 -21.44 0.22 -5.05
N PRO A 296 -22.06 0.14 -6.25
CA PRO A 296 -22.56 1.33 -6.95
C PRO A 296 -23.64 2.10 -6.18
N GLU A 297 -24.48 1.44 -5.38
CA GLU A 297 -25.48 2.09 -4.53
C GLU A 297 -24.85 2.78 -3.31
N HIS A 298 -23.86 2.15 -2.68
CA HIS A 298 -23.07 2.76 -1.61
C HIS A 298 -22.34 4.02 -2.08
N PHE A 299 -21.81 3.99 -3.29
CA PHE A 299 -21.16 5.16 -3.88
C PHE A 299 -22.16 6.29 -4.15
N LYS A 300 -23.36 5.96 -4.66
CA LYS A 300 -24.44 6.94 -4.84
C LYS A 300 -24.75 7.65 -3.52
N ASP A 301 -24.99 6.90 -2.45
CA ASP A 301 -25.30 7.45 -1.13
C ASP A 301 -24.17 8.35 -0.62
N LEU A 302 -22.92 7.92 -0.80
CA LEU A 302 -21.73 8.70 -0.45
C LEU A 302 -21.72 10.06 -1.19
N LEU A 303 -21.98 10.09 -2.49
CA LEU A 303 -22.02 11.35 -3.24
C LEU A 303 -23.16 12.25 -2.78
N VAL A 304 -24.34 11.69 -2.53
CA VAL A 304 -25.49 12.44 -1.99
C VAL A 304 -25.13 13.06 -0.64
N GLN A 305 -24.47 12.30 0.23
CA GLN A 305 -24.02 12.80 1.53
C GLN A 305 -22.94 13.89 1.41
N LEU A 306 -21.98 13.74 0.50
CA LEU A 306 -20.88 14.69 0.33
C LEU A 306 -21.33 16.02 -0.27
N TYR A 307 -22.26 15.99 -1.21
CA TYR A 307 -22.68 17.16 -1.99
C TYR A 307 -24.08 17.68 -1.64
N GLY A 308 -24.79 17.05 -0.70
CA GLY A 308 -26.17 17.40 -0.34
C GLY A 308 -26.33 18.75 0.34
N GLU A 309 -25.31 19.21 1.06
CA GLU A 309 -25.31 20.50 1.76
C GLU A 309 -24.41 21.54 1.08
N LEU A 310 -23.82 21.20 -0.07
CA LEU A 310 -22.91 22.08 -0.79
C LEU A 310 -23.66 22.79 -1.94
N GLU A 311 -23.34 24.07 -2.13
CA GLU A 311 -23.93 24.90 -3.18
C GLU A 311 -22.87 25.69 -3.96
N GLY A 312 -23.16 25.97 -5.23
CA GLY A 312 -22.41 26.88 -6.08
C GLY A 312 -20.93 26.49 -6.26
N ASP A 313 -20.03 27.46 -6.05
CA ASP A 313 -18.59 27.31 -6.32
C ASP A 313 -17.85 26.33 -5.39
N SER A 314 -18.50 25.84 -4.33
CA SER A 314 -17.92 24.82 -3.45
C SER A 314 -17.81 23.45 -4.14
N ILE A 315 -18.69 23.15 -5.10
CA ILE A 315 -18.71 21.92 -5.89
C ILE A 315 -17.74 22.05 -7.06
N PRO A 316 -16.86 21.07 -7.34
CA PRO A 316 -15.91 21.14 -8.45
C PRO A 316 -16.60 21.00 -9.82
N LYS A 317 -15.85 21.26 -10.91
CA LYS A 317 -16.36 21.01 -12.28
C LYS A 317 -16.35 19.53 -12.64
N GLU A 318 -15.42 18.76 -12.07
CA GLU A 318 -15.31 17.33 -12.31
C GLU A 318 -15.31 16.54 -10.99
N ILE A 319 -15.97 15.38 -10.98
CA ILE A 319 -15.88 14.42 -9.90
C ILE A 319 -15.35 13.12 -10.50
N LEU A 320 -14.16 12.73 -10.05
CA LEU A 320 -13.48 11.52 -10.51
C LEU A 320 -13.70 10.41 -9.49
N ILE A 321 -14.08 9.23 -9.99
CA ILE A 321 -14.44 8.06 -9.15
C ILE A 321 -13.66 6.81 -9.55
N ASN A 322 -13.41 5.90 -8.61
CA ASN A 322 -12.74 4.62 -8.90
C ASN A 322 -13.71 3.49 -9.29
N GLN A 323 -14.99 3.57 -8.90
CA GLN A 323 -16.01 2.56 -9.19
C GLN A 323 -17.19 3.14 -9.96
N GLU A 324 -18.05 2.28 -10.50
CA GLU A 324 -19.32 2.70 -11.10
C GLU A 324 -20.33 3.10 -10.02
N ILE A 325 -21.32 3.91 -10.40
CA ILE A 325 -22.37 4.42 -9.50
C ILE A 325 -23.74 4.06 -10.06
N SER A 326 -24.67 3.68 -9.19
CA SER A 326 -26.07 3.48 -9.56
C SER A 326 -26.74 4.81 -9.88
N GLU A 327 -27.51 4.86 -10.98
CA GLU A 327 -28.25 6.06 -11.41
C GLU A 327 -27.36 7.29 -11.64
N ILE A 328 -26.19 7.09 -12.25
CA ILE A 328 -25.19 8.14 -12.48
C ILE A 328 -25.77 9.40 -13.14
N ASP A 329 -26.70 9.26 -14.09
CA ASP A 329 -27.32 10.40 -14.78
C ASP A 329 -28.15 11.26 -13.83
N SER A 330 -28.95 10.63 -12.96
CA SER A 330 -29.76 11.31 -11.95
C SER A 330 -28.89 12.03 -10.93
N VAL A 331 -27.83 11.38 -10.44
CA VAL A 331 -26.89 11.96 -9.48
C VAL A 331 -26.13 13.13 -10.10
N THR A 332 -25.64 12.97 -11.33
CA THR A 332 -24.91 14.02 -12.06
C THR A 332 -25.78 15.25 -12.28
N LYS A 333 -27.05 15.05 -12.66
CA LYS A 333 -28.01 16.13 -12.84
C LYS A 333 -28.26 16.88 -11.53
N TRP A 334 -28.55 16.15 -10.45
CA TRP A 334 -28.79 16.73 -9.13
C TRP A 334 -27.59 17.54 -8.60
N ILE A 335 -26.36 17.01 -8.72
CA ILE A 335 -25.14 17.73 -8.32
C ILE A 335 -24.93 18.99 -9.20
N SER A 336 -25.18 18.89 -10.51
CA SER A 336 -25.05 20.03 -11.42
C SER A 336 -26.05 21.15 -11.11
N GLU A 337 -27.28 20.79 -10.71
CA GLU A 337 -28.30 21.74 -10.26
C GLU A 337 -27.84 22.46 -8.98
N ASN A 338 -27.38 21.74 -7.96
CA ASN A 338 -26.84 22.35 -6.73
C ASN A 338 -25.61 23.24 -6.98
N ALA A 339 -24.79 22.88 -7.97
CA ALA A 339 -23.58 23.61 -8.32
C ALA A 339 -23.85 24.87 -9.17
N ASN A 340 -25.07 25.05 -9.70
CA ASN A 340 -25.40 26.07 -10.71
C ASN A 340 -24.44 26.07 -11.92
N LYS A 341 -23.88 24.90 -12.26
CA LYS A 341 -22.94 24.69 -13.39
C LYS A 341 -22.93 23.22 -13.81
N THR A 342 -22.48 22.95 -15.02
CA THR A 342 -22.30 21.57 -15.50
C THR A 342 -21.18 20.89 -14.71
N VAL A 343 -21.50 19.78 -14.04
CA VAL A 343 -20.55 18.90 -13.35
C VAL A 343 -20.44 17.59 -14.10
N GLU A 344 -19.22 17.14 -14.37
CA GLU A 344 -18.96 15.84 -15.03
C GLU A 344 -18.51 14.80 -13.98
N ILE A 345 -19.26 13.70 -13.86
CA ILE A 345 -18.85 12.55 -13.04
C ILE A 345 -18.28 11.47 -13.96
N ARG A 346 -17.02 11.06 -13.75
CA ARG A 346 -16.40 10.01 -14.59
C ARG A 346 -15.29 9.22 -13.92
N LYS A 347 -15.04 8.03 -14.45
CA LYS A 347 -13.89 7.20 -14.06
C LYS A 347 -12.66 7.51 -14.92
N PRO A 348 -11.54 7.99 -14.35
CA PRO A 348 -10.34 8.24 -15.12
C PRO A 348 -9.67 6.92 -15.55
N GLN A 349 -9.44 6.74 -16.85
CA GLN A 349 -8.87 5.50 -17.40
C GLN A 349 -7.35 5.59 -17.67
N ARG A 350 -6.83 6.80 -17.93
CA ARG A 350 -5.41 7.03 -18.29
C ARG A 350 -4.95 8.44 -17.93
N GLY A 351 -3.63 8.64 -17.91
CA GLY A 351 -3.00 9.94 -17.65
C GLY A 351 -2.89 10.28 -16.16
N ASP A 352 -2.59 11.54 -15.84
CA ASP A 352 -2.27 11.95 -14.46
C ASP A 352 -3.46 11.86 -13.51
N LYS A 353 -4.69 12.04 -14.02
CA LYS A 353 -5.94 11.86 -13.26
C LYS A 353 -6.11 10.41 -12.79
N ARG A 354 -5.71 9.43 -13.62
CA ARG A 354 -5.71 8.01 -13.25
C ARG A 354 -4.62 7.69 -12.21
N LYS A 355 -3.41 8.24 -12.35
CA LYS A 355 -2.32 8.04 -11.37
C LYS A 355 -2.66 8.57 -9.98
N LEU A 356 -3.33 9.73 -9.90
CA LEU A 356 -3.78 10.23 -8.60
C LEU A 356 -4.92 9.38 -8.04
N MET A 357 -5.84 8.89 -8.89
CA MET A 357 -6.89 7.96 -8.46
C MET A 357 -6.32 6.66 -7.87
N GLU A 358 -5.28 6.09 -8.49
CA GLU A 358 -4.50 4.96 -7.94
C GLU A 358 -3.97 5.24 -6.53
N THR A 359 -3.57 6.49 -6.26
CA THR A 359 -3.08 6.91 -4.94
C THR A 359 -4.23 6.96 -3.94
N SER A 360 -5.38 7.52 -4.36
CA SER A 360 -6.58 7.56 -3.54
C SER A 360 -7.06 6.15 -3.18
N GLU A 361 -7.08 5.23 -4.16
CA GLU A 361 -7.44 3.81 -3.98
C GLU A 361 -6.54 3.17 -2.91
N LYS A 362 -5.22 3.29 -3.07
CA LYS A 362 -4.24 2.72 -2.13
C LYS A 362 -4.33 3.31 -0.73
N ASN A 363 -4.57 4.62 -0.61
CA ASN A 363 -4.76 5.28 0.69
C ASN A 363 -6.06 4.80 1.36
N SER A 364 -7.12 4.57 0.60
CA SER A 364 -8.37 4.03 1.13
C SER A 364 -8.21 2.59 1.65
N GLU A 365 -7.50 1.72 0.93
CA GLU A 365 -7.19 0.36 1.41
C GLU A 365 -6.36 0.37 2.69
N GLN A 366 -5.39 1.29 2.78
CA GLN A 366 -4.58 1.46 3.99
C GLN A 366 -5.41 1.93 5.19
N ASN A 367 -6.34 2.86 4.98
CA ASN A 367 -7.24 3.32 6.05
C ASN A 367 -8.10 2.18 6.58
N LEU A 368 -8.63 1.33 5.70
CA LEU A 368 -9.39 0.14 6.08
C LEU A 368 -8.55 -0.84 6.92
N THR A 369 -7.31 -1.08 6.48
CA THR A 369 -6.35 -1.94 7.19
C THR A 369 -6.03 -1.39 8.59
N MET A 370 -5.77 -0.08 8.69
CA MET A 370 -5.48 0.59 9.96
C MET A 370 -6.69 0.60 10.90
N HIS A 371 -7.90 0.75 10.37
CA HIS A 371 -9.14 0.68 11.14
C HIS A 371 -9.31 -0.69 11.80
N LYS A 372 -9.12 -1.79 11.06
CA LYS A 372 -9.12 -3.17 11.61
C LYS A 372 -8.08 -3.36 12.70
N LEU A 373 -6.86 -2.87 12.47
CA LEU A 373 -5.75 -3.01 13.41
C LEU A 373 -6.00 -2.22 14.71
N LYS A 374 -6.52 -1.00 14.61
CA LYS A 374 -6.82 -0.15 15.78
C LYS A 374 -7.88 -0.80 16.67
N ARG A 375 -8.94 -1.34 16.07
CA ARG A 375 -9.99 -2.11 16.76
C ARG A 375 -9.43 -3.36 17.45
N SER A 376 -8.51 -4.06 16.80
CA SER A 376 -7.88 -5.27 17.35
C SER A 376 -6.90 -5.03 18.52
N ALA A 377 -6.35 -3.81 18.62
CA ALA A 377 -5.32 -3.46 19.61
C ALA A 377 -5.90 -2.77 20.86
N ASP A 378 -7.11 -2.22 20.77
CA ASP A 378 -7.78 -1.57 21.89
C ASP A 378 -8.20 -2.60 22.95
N LEU A 379 -7.93 -2.29 24.22
CA LEU A 379 -8.30 -3.15 25.35
C LEU A 379 -9.82 -3.16 25.54
N LEU A 380 -10.48 -2.02 25.32
CA LEU A 380 -11.93 -1.89 25.47
C LEU A 380 -12.66 -2.70 24.40
N SER A 381 -12.27 -2.60 23.13
CA SER A 381 -12.82 -3.42 22.05
C SER A 381 -12.61 -4.92 22.28
N ARG A 382 -11.44 -5.37 22.77
CA ARG A 382 -11.21 -6.80 23.06
C ARG A 382 -12.05 -7.31 24.23
N THR A 383 -12.17 -6.53 25.30
CA THR A 383 -13.01 -6.87 26.45
C THR A 383 -14.46 -6.99 26.01
N LYS A 384 -14.94 -5.98 25.26
CA LYS A 384 -16.28 -5.96 24.67
C LYS A 384 -16.51 -7.14 23.71
N ALA A 385 -15.51 -7.53 22.90
CA ALA A 385 -15.61 -8.69 22.02
C ALA A 385 -15.88 -9.99 22.78
N LEU A 386 -15.15 -10.20 23.88
CA LEU A 386 -15.27 -11.39 24.71
C LEU A 386 -16.59 -11.41 25.48
N GLU A 387 -17.03 -10.25 25.99
CA GLU A 387 -18.33 -10.10 26.67
C GLU A 387 -19.52 -10.31 25.71
N GLU A 388 -19.49 -9.71 24.53
CA GLU A 388 -20.52 -9.89 23.50
C GLU A 388 -20.56 -11.33 23.01
N LEU A 389 -19.39 -11.98 22.87
CA LEU A 389 -19.31 -13.37 22.47
C LEU A 389 -19.87 -14.30 23.56
N ALA A 390 -19.53 -14.06 24.83
CA ALA A 390 -20.11 -14.80 25.95
C ALA A 390 -21.62 -14.62 26.05
N THR A 391 -22.12 -13.40 25.91
CA THR A 391 -23.55 -13.11 25.93
C THR A 391 -24.27 -13.81 24.77
N SER A 392 -23.70 -13.76 23.57
CA SER A 392 -24.30 -14.36 22.36
C SER A 392 -24.28 -15.89 22.41
N LEU A 393 -23.26 -16.46 23.05
CA LEU A 393 -23.11 -17.90 23.23
C LEU A 393 -23.67 -18.40 24.57
N ASP A 394 -24.31 -17.55 25.38
CA ASP A 394 -24.83 -17.90 26.71
C ASP A 394 -23.78 -18.58 27.62
N LEU A 395 -22.55 -18.04 27.62
CA LEU A 395 -21.46 -18.49 28.48
C LEU A 395 -21.51 -17.78 29.83
N GLU A 396 -21.25 -18.52 30.92
CA GLU A 396 -21.19 -17.95 32.27
C GLU A 396 -20.09 -16.88 32.41
N GLN A 397 -18.99 -17.03 31.67
CA GLN A 397 -17.85 -16.11 31.71
C GLN A 397 -17.29 -15.83 30.30
N PRO A 398 -16.73 -14.63 30.07
CA PRO A 398 -16.01 -14.30 28.84
C PRO A 398 -14.90 -15.32 28.52
N PRO A 399 -14.83 -15.86 27.30
CA PRO A 399 -13.90 -16.94 26.98
C PRO A 399 -12.48 -16.41 26.79
N LEU A 400 -11.71 -16.35 27.88
CA LEU A 400 -10.35 -15.77 27.88
C LEU A 400 -9.36 -16.58 27.03
N ARG A 401 -9.58 -17.89 26.85
CA ARG A 401 -8.80 -18.72 25.93
C ARG A 401 -9.72 -19.43 24.94
N ILE A 402 -9.49 -19.15 23.67
CA ILE A 402 -10.23 -19.71 22.54
C ILE A 402 -9.26 -20.50 21.67
N GLU A 403 -9.58 -21.75 21.38
CA GLU A 403 -8.83 -22.57 20.41
C GLU A 403 -9.70 -22.77 19.17
N CYS A 404 -9.10 -22.72 17.98
CA CYS A 404 -9.82 -22.93 16.73
C CYS A 404 -9.13 -23.98 15.86
N ILE A 405 -9.92 -24.94 15.37
CA ILE A 405 -9.47 -26.03 14.51
C ILE A 405 -9.98 -25.81 13.08
N ASP A 406 -9.05 -25.88 12.13
CA ASP A 406 -9.33 -25.92 10.69
C ASP A 406 -8.82 -27.25 10.12
N VAL A 407 -9.64 -27.96 9.34
CA VAL A 407 -9.25 -29.21 8.67
C VAL A 407 -9.08 -28.96 7.19
N SER A 408 -7.90 -29.32 6.68
CA SER A 408 -7.52 -29.16 5.28
C SER A 408 -7.14 -30.51 4.67
N ASN A 409 -7.68 -30.78 3.49
CA ASN A 409 -7.35 -31.96 2.70
C ASN A 409 -6.48 -31.57 1.51
N ILE A 410 -5.34 -32.24 1.38
CA ILE A 410 -4.45 -32.07 0.24
C ILE A 410 -4.71 -33.24 -0.72
N SER A 411 -5.33 -32.95 -1.86
CA SER A 411 -5.43 -33.83 -3.04
C SER A 411 -5.67 -35.32 -2.73
N GLY A 412 -6.60 -35.60 -1.80
CA GLY A 412 -7.09 -36.94 -1.48
C GLY A 412 -6.18 -37.89 -0.68
N THR A 413 -4.96 -37.51 -0.29
CA THR A 413 -4.00 -38.47 0.31
C THR A 413 -3.49 -38.13 1.71
N ASN A 414 -3.58 -36.87 2.18
CA ASN A 414 -3.10 -36.50 3.52
C ASN A 414 -3.95 -35.40 4.17
N THR A 415 -4.85 -35.79 5.07
CA THR A 415 -5.65 -34.87 5.90
C THR A 415 -4.82 -34.26 7.02
N THR A 416 -4.87 -32.93 7.16
CA THR A 416 -4.14 -32.20 8.20
C THR A 416 -5.08 -31.24 8.91
N ALA A 417 -5.08 -31.30 10.24
CA ALA A 417 -5.77 -30.32 11.07
C ALA A 417 -4.78 -29.28 11.62
N SER A 418 -5.20 -28.03 11.63
CA SER A 418 -4.44 -26.89 12.12
C SER A 418 -5.19 -26.27 13.30
N LEU A 419 -4.50 -26.10 14.42
CA LEU A 419 -5.03 -25.50 15.63
C LEU A 419 -4.32 -24.17 15.89
N VAL A 420 -5.12 -23.11 16.00
CA VAL A 420 -4.68 -21.79 16.43
C VAL A 420 -5.26 -21.46 17.80
N VAL A 421 -4.56 -20.60 18.54
CA VAL A 421 -4.90 -20.26 19.92
C VAL A 421 -4.99 -18.76 20.06
N PHE A 422 -6.03 -18.28 20.72
CA PHE A 422 -6.20 -16.90 21.13
C PHE A 422 -6.33 -16.84 22.65
N GLU A 423 -5.60 -15.91 23.28
CA GLU A 423 -5.71 -15.57 24.70
C GLU A 423 -6.02 -14.08 24.81
N ASP A 424 -7.03 -13.71 25.60
CA ASP A 424 -7.54 -12.33 25.75
C ASP A 424 -7.82 -11.63 24.40
N GLY A 425 -8.31 -12.41 23.44
CA GLY A 425 -8.53 -11.96 22.08
C GLY A 425 -7.24 -11.60 21.33
N ILE A 426 -6.09 -12.20 21.67
CA ILE A 426 -4.81 -12.02 20.96
C ILE A 426 -4.30 -13.39 20.48
N PRO A 427 -3.86 -13.52 19.21
CA PRO A 427 -3.28 -14.76 18.73
C PRO A 427 -1.98 -15.14 19.45
N GLN A 428 -1.94 -16.34 20.02
CA GLN A 428 -0.79 -16.92 20.72
C GLN A 428 -0.05 -17.91 19.84
N LYS A 429 0.74 -17.39 18.89
CA LYS A 429 1.44 -18.18 17.86
C LYS A 429 2.33 -19.30 18.41
N LYS A 430 2.89 -19.15 19.62
CA LYS A 430 3.69 -20.17 20.29
C LYS A 430 2.89 -21.44 20.62
N HIS A 431 1.57 -21.30 20.77
CA HIS A 431 0.65 -22.37 21.15
C HIS A 431 -0.01 -23.05 19.94
N TYR A 432 0.32 -22.64 18.71
CA TYR A 432 -0.26 -23.25 17.51
C TYR A 432 0.25 -24.68 17.32
N ARG A 433 -0.62 -25.57 16.81
CA ARG A 433 -0.29 -26.99 16.60
C ARG A 433 -0.86 -27.48 15.28
N SER A 434 -0.18 -28.45 14.66
CA SER A 434 -0.64 -29.10 13.44
C SER A 434 -0.68 -30.60 13.65
N PHE A 435 -1.79 -31.24 13.31
CA PHE A 435 -2.03 -32.65 13.50
C PHE A 435 -2.10 -33.35 12.15
N ASN A 436 -1.34 -34.44 12.03
CA ASN A 436 -1.39 -35.32 10.87
C ASN A 436 -2.37 -36.44 11.18
N ILE A 437 -3.38 -36.58 10.33
CA ILE A 437 -4.42 -37.59 10.43
C ILE A 437 -4.04 -38.72 9.49
N LYS A 438 -3.79 -39.91 10.06
CA LYS A 438 -3.37 -41.12 9.34
C LYS A 438 -4.29 -42.32 9.60
N SER A 439 -5.36 -42.11 10.37
CA SER A 439 -6.25 -43.19 10.83
C SER A 439 -7.23 -43.68 9.76
N PHE A 440 -7.36 -42.96 8.65
CA PHE A 440 -8.20 -43.34 7.50
C PHE A 440 -7.65 -42.73 6.20
N GLU A 441 -8.04 -43.32 5.07
CA GLU A 441 -7.79 -42.80 3.72
C GLU A 441 -9.08 -42.15 3.17
N GLY A 442 -8.95 -41.06 2.41
CA GLY A 442 -10.07 -40.31 1.84
C GLY A 442 -10.46 -39.06 2.63
N GLN A 443 -11.53 -38.38 2.18
CA GLN A 443 -12.04 -37.14 2.79
C GLN A 443 -13.14 -37.44 3.80
N ASP A 444 -12.83 -37.26 5.08
CA ASP A 444 -13.78 -37.38 6.21
C ASP A 444 -13.44 -36.34 7.29
N ASP A 445 -13.87 -35.10 7.06
CA ASP A 445 -13.56 -33.96 7.93
C ASP A 445 -14.10 -34.14 9.37
N PRO A 446 -15.34 -34.64 9.61
CA PRO A 446 -15.82 -34.92 10.96
C PRO A 446 -14.93 -35.90 11.74
N ARG A 447 -14.49 -36.99 11.09
CA ARG A 447 -13.60 -37.96 11.74
C ARG A 447 -12.21 -37.39 12.02
N ALA A 448 -11.68 -36.57 11.13
CA ALA A 448 -10.42 -35.84 11.36
C ALA A 448 -10.52 -34.88 12.56
N ILE A 449 -11.66 -34.21 12.72
CA ILE A 449 -11.93 -33.32 13.85
C ILE A 449 -12.00 -34.12 15.14
N HIS A 450 -12.76 -35.23 15.17
CA HIS A 450 -12.87 -36.12 16.34
C HIS A 450 -11.48 -36.60 16.80
N GLU A 451 -10.64 -37.10 15.88
CA GLU A 451 -9.28 -37.53 16.21
C GLU A 451 -8.43 -36.37 16.75
N THR A 452 -8.50 -35.20 16.11
CA THR A 452 -7.72 -34.02 16.49
C THR A 452 -8.07 -33.57 17.91
N VAL A 453 -9.37 -33.45 18.21
CA VAL A 453 -9.88 -33.08 19.53
C VAL A 453 -9.45 -34.11 20.57
N THR A 454 -9.69 -35.40 20.29
CA THR A 454 -9.30 -36.49 21.19
C THR A 454 -7.81 -36.44 21.54
N ARG A 455 -6.94 -36.26 20.54
CA ARG A 455 -5.48 -36.17 20.75
C ARG A 455 -5.09 -34.90 21.48
N ARG A 456 -5.68 -33.76 21.12
CA ARG A 456 -5.36 -32.45 21.69
C ARG A 456 -5.69 -32.36 23.17
N PHE A 457 -6.80 -32.96 23.60
CA PHE A 457 -7.34 -32.80 24.95
C PHE A 457 -7.01 -33.95 25.91
N ARG A 458 -6.46 -35.07 25.42
CA ARG A 458 -6.07 -36.22 26.25
C ARG A 458 -5.16 -35.86 27.43
N TYR A 459 -4.22 -34.94 27.25
CA TYR A 459 -3.32 -34.48 28.32
C TYR A 459 -4.02 -33.81 29.52
N LEU A 460 -5.28 -33.38 29.37
CA LEU A 460 -6.08 -32.82 30.47
C LEU A 460 -6.68 -33.88 31.39
N VAL A 461 -6.70 -35.14 30.94
CA VAL A 461 -7.32 -36.28 31.63
C VAL A 461 -6.24 -37.23 32.18
N ASP A 462 -5.13 -37.42 31.46
CA ASP A 462 -4.03 -38.28 31.89
C ASP A 462 -2.96 -37.55 32.72
N GLU A 463 -2.98 -37.74 34.04
CA GLU A 463 -1.96 -37.22 34.95
C GLU A 463 -0.58 -37.90 34.77
N ASN A 464 -0.56 -39.16 34.32
CA ASN A 464 0.63 -40.04 34.25
C ASN A 464 1.35 -40.09 32.89
N ASP A 465 0.97 -39.26 31.90
CA ASP A 465 1.62 -39.26 30.59
C ASP A 465 3.00 -38.54 30.63
N GLU A 466 4.07 -39.33 30.76
CA GLU A 466 5.48 -38.88 30.84
C GLU A 466 5.96 -38.17 29.55
N GLU A 467 5.38 -38.49 28.38
CA GLU A 467 5.79 -37.91 27.07
C GLU A 467 5.43 -36.42 26.92
N ASN A 468 4.56 -35.86 27.78
CA ASN A 468 3.97 -34.52 27.60
C ASN A 468 4.32 -33.48 28.68
N LYS A 469 5.37 -33.70 29.49
CA LYS A 469 5.79 -32.75 30.56
C LYS A 469 6.10 -31.33 30.05
N THR A 470 6.57 -31.18 28.81
CA THR A 470 6.85 -29.88 28.16
C THR A 470 5.59 -29.20 27.62
N GLU A 471 4.61 -29.97 27.11
CA GLU A 471 3.32 -29.43 26.64
C GLU A 471 2.44 -28.96 27.79
N LYS A 472 2.48 -29.64 28.95
CA LYS A 472 1.79 -29.22 30.19
C LYS A 472 2.12 -27.79 30.62
N LYS A 473 3.32 -27.26 30.35
CA LYS A 473 3.70 -25.86 30.63
C LYS A 473 3.20 -24.84 29.60
N SER A 474 3.14 -25.22 28.32
CA SER A 474 2.66 -24.35 27.24
C SER A 474 1.13 -24.26 27.15
N PHE A 475 0.43 -25.23 27.74
CA PHE A 475 -1.02 -25.36 27.71
C PHE A 475 -1.64 -25.46 29.12
N ALA A 476 -0.97 -24.89 30.12
CA ALA A 476 -1.46 -24.89 31.51
C ALA A 476 -2.82 -24.19 31.66
N TYR A 477 -3.15 -23.27 30.74
CA TYR A 477 -4.43 -22.58 30.71
C TYR A 477 -5.41 -23.33 29.79
N ARG A 478 -6.48 -23.88 30.37
CA ARG A 478 -7.52 -24.63 29.64
C ARG A 478 -8.36 -23.69 28.78
N PRO A 479 -8.78 -24.08 27.55
CA PRO A 479 -9.69 -23.27 26.77
C PRO A 479 -11.11 -23.39 27.32
N SER A 480 -11.81 -22.27 27.35
CA SER A 480 -13.24 -22.21 27.70
C SER A 480 -14.14 -22.32 26.47
N LEU A 481 -13.58 -22.11 25.26
CA LEU A 481 -14.29 -22.18 23.99
C LEU A 481 -13.41 -22.85 22.93
N LEU A 482 -13.96 -23.87 22.28
CA LEU A 482 -13.42 -24.51 21.08
C LEU A 482 -14.23 -24.11 19.86
N LEU A 483 -13.58 -23.46 18.90
CA LEU A 483 -14.14 -23.12 17.60
C LEU A 483 -13.72 -24.16 16.55
N VAL A 484 -14.63 -24.54 15.67
CA VAL A 484 -14.39 -25.50 14.58
C VAL A 484 -14.79 -24.84 13.27
N ASP A 485 -13.89 -24.75 12.29
CA ASP A 485 -14.25 -24.27 10.95
C ASP A 485 -15.06 -25.35 10.23
N GLY A 486 -16.39 -25.24 10.31
CA GLY A 486 -17.30 -26.29 9.89
C GLY A 486 -18.72 -26.07 10.40
N GLY A 487 -19.68 -26.73 9.74
CA GLY A 487 -21.08 -26.70 10.12
C GLY A 487 -21.42 -27.71 11.21
N GLN A 488 -22.72 -27.98 11.38
CA GLN A 488 -23.24 -28.82 12.46
C GLN A 488 -22.58 -30.21 12.56
N ILE A 489 -22.28 -30.86 11.43
CA ILE A 489 -21.71 -32.21 11.41
C ILE A 489 -20.31 -32.21 12.05
N GLN A 490 -19.48 -31.24 11.67
CA GLN A 490 -18.13 -31.05 12.20
C GLN A 490 -18.14 -30.73 13.69
N VAL A 491 -19.07 -29.87 14.11
CA VAL A 491 -19.24 -29.46 15.51
C VAL A 491 -19.68 -30.62 16.40
N ASN A 492 -20.63 -31.42 15.93
CA ASN A 492 -21.11 -32.59 16.67
C ASN A 492 -19.98 -33.61 16.88
N ALA A 493 -19.12 -33.82 15.88
CA ALA A 493 -17.96 -34.71 16.02
C ALA A 493 -16.93 -34.19 17.04
N ALA A 494 -16.72 -32.87 17.12
CA ALA A 494 -15.89 -32.27 18.16
C ALA A 494 -16.50 -32.43 19.56
N ARG A 495 -17.82 -32.22 19.68
CA ARG A 495 -18.57 -32.39 20.94
C ARG A 495 -18.49 -33.83 21.45
N GLU A 496 -18.74 -34.80 20.56
CA GLU A 496 -18.64 -36.24 20.87
C GLU A 496 -17.25 -36.61 21.41
N ALA A 497 -16.18 -36.15 20.77
CA ALA A 497 -14.81 -36.38 21.23
C ALA A 497 -14.51 -35.77 22.62
N LEU A 498 -15.07 -34.60 22.94
CA LEU A 498 -14.92 -34.00 24.27
C LEU A 498 -15.75 -34.74 25.33
N ASP A 499 -16.94 -35.22 24.98
CA ASP A 499 -17.80 -35.99 25.88
C ASP A 499 -17.19 -37.35 26.24
N GLU A 500 -16.56 -38.03 25.26
CA GLU A 500 -15.79 -39.26 25.49
C GLU A 500 -14.62 -39.06 26.48
N LEU A 501 -14.03 -37.87 26.49
CA LEU A 501 -12.97 -37.48 27.43
C LEU A 501 -13.49 -36.96 28.78
N GLY A 502 -14.81 -36.84 28.95
CA GLY A 502 -15.42 -36.26 30.15
C GLY A 502 -15.20 -34.75 30.30
N LEU A 503 -14.93 -34.04 29.21
CA LEU A 503 -14.69 -32.59 29.16
C LEU A 503 -15.94 -31.84 28.70
N SER A 504 -17.02 -31.97 29.46
CA SER A 504 -18.30 -31.31 29.17
C SER A 504 -18.31 -29.81 29.48
N ASP A 505 -17.30 -29.30 30.20
CA ASP A 505 -17.15 -27.91 30.60
C ASP A 505 -16.61 -27.00 29.49
N ILE A 506 -16.01 -27.57 28.43
CA ILE A 506 -15.48 -26.80 27.29
C ILE A 506 -16.61 -26.60 26.28
N GLU A 507 -17.05 -25.35 26.10
CA GLU A 507 -18.05 -25.03 25.08
C GLU A 507 -17.46 -25.25 23.68
N THR A 508 -18.24 -25.81 22.75
CA THR A 508 -17.80 -26.05 21.37
C THR A 508 -18.78 -25.42 20.40
N VAL A 509 -18.27 -24.68 19.42
CA VAL A 509 -19.08 -23.94 18.44
C VAL A 509 -18.45 -24.05 17.05
N GLY A 510 -19.29 -24.22 16.02
CA GLY A 510 -18.86 -24.20 14.63
C GLY A 510 -18.95 -22.83 14.02
N ILE A 511 -18.02 -22.53 13.11
CA ILE A 511 -18.05 -21.34 12.27
C ILE A 511 -18.34 -21.80 10.85
N ALA A 512 -19.52 -21.44 10.32
CA ALA A 512 -19.81 -21.68 8.91
C ALA A 512 -19.31 -20.51 8.04
N LYS A 513 -18.84 -20.84 6.82
CA LYS A 513 -18.26 -19.86 5.88
C LYS A 513 -19.20 -18.73 5.45
N ARG A 514 -20.51 -18.88 5.60
CA ARG A 514 -21.49 -17.87 5.20
C ARG A 514 -21.87 -17.03 6.42
N LEU A 515 -21.55 -15.74 6.39
CA LEU A 515 -21.89 -14.74 7.42
C LEU A 515 -21.38 -15.02 8.84
N GLU A 516 -20.40 -15.93 9.01
CA GLU A 516 -19.90 -16.38 10.32
C GLU A 516 -20.99 -16.89 11.26
N GLU A 517 -21.97 -17.60 10.69
CA GLU A 517 -23.00 -18.30 11.47
C GLU A 517 -22.35 -19.23 12.50
N LEU A 518 -22.72 -19.04 13.78
CA LEU A 518 -22.21 -19.82 14.90
C LEU A 518 -23.15 -20.99 15.20
N TRP A 519 -22.66 -22.22 15.06
CA TRP A 519 -23.45 -23.43 15.22
C TRP A 519 -23.13 -24.11 16.56
N LYS A 520 -24.13 -24.20 17.45
CA LYS A 520 -24.01 -24.98 18.70
C LYS A 520 -24.37 -26.45 18.48
N PRO A 521 -23.72 -27.40 19.16
CA PRO A 521 -24.12 -28.81 19.15
C PRO A 521 -25.60 -28.98 19.51
N GLY A 522 -26.35 -29.72 18.69
CA GLY A 522 -27.76 -30.02 18.94
C GLY A 522 -28.78 -28.88 18.73
N VAL A 523 -28.33 -27.67 18.37
CA VAL A 523 -29.21 -26.53 18.09
C VAL A 523 -29.51 -26.46 16.59
N LYS A 524 -30.78 -26.25 16.22
CA LYS A 524 -31.22 -26.26 14.81
C LYS A 524 -30.89 -24.97 14.06
N ASP A 525 -30.95 -23.83 14.74
CA ASP A 525 -30.76 -22.51 14.14
C ASP A 525 -29.39 -21.94 14.56
N PRO A 526 -28.65 -21.31 13.62
CA PRO A 526 -27.38 -20.70 13.95
C PRO A 526 -27.57 -19.44 14.78
N ILE A 527 -26.58 -19.15 15.64
CA ILE A 527 -26.46 -17.88 16.35
C ILE A 527 -25.82 -16.87 15.40
N LEU A 528 -26.51 -15.76 15.18
CA LEU A 528 -26.03 -14.65 14.34
C LEU A 528 -25.48 -13.53 15.23
N LEU A 529 -24.18 -13.26 15.11
CA LEU A 529 -23.58 -12.11 15.77
C LEU A 529 -23.96 -10.82 15.03
N PRO A 530 -24.26 -9.71 15.75
CA PRO A 530 -24.49 -8.42 15.11
C PRO A 530 -23.28 -7.99 14.27
N ARG A 531 -23.51 -7.44 13.08
CA ARG A 531 -22.44 -7.13 12.11
C ARG A 531 -21.43 -6.09 12.59
N ASN A 532 -21.85 -5.22 13.49
CA ASN A 532 -21.03 -4.21 14.12
C ASN A 532 -20.47 -4.64 15.49
N SER A 533 -20.77 -5.87 15.94
CA SER A 533 -20.28 -6.41 17.21
C SER A 533 -18.78 -6.68 17.16
N GLU A 534 -18.11 -6.40 18.27
CA GLU A 534 -16.71 -6.77 18.47
C GLU A 534 -16.52 -8.30 18.48
N ALA A 535 -17.55 -9.04 18.92
CA ALA A 535 -17.57 -10.50 18.89
C ALA A 535 -17.39 -11.05 17.46
N LEU A 536 -18.11 -10.50 16.47
CA LEU A 536 -18.02 -10.97 15.08
C LEU A 536 -16.60 -10.79 14.53
N PHE A 537 -15.99 -9.63 14.77
CA PHE A 537 -14.62 -9.37 14.34
C PHE A 537 -13.60 -10.29 15.01
N LEU A 538 -13.82 -10.63 16.28
CA LEU A 538 -12.98 -11.60 16.98
C LEU A 538 -13.07 -12.98 16.32
N VAL A 539 -14.29 -13.47 16.05
CA VAL A 539 -14.53 -14.77 15.40
C VAL A 539 -13.90 -14.82 14.00
N GLN A 540 -14.12 -13.79 13.17
CA GLN A 540 -13.52 -13.70 11.83
C GLN A 540 -12.00 -13.79 11.89
N ARG A 541 -11.38 -13.02 12.78
CA ARG A 541 -9.92 -13.01 12.93
C ARG A 541 -9.38 -14.37 13.39
N ILE A 542 -10.12 -15.08 14.25
CA ILE A 542 -9.75 -16.42 14.68
C ILE A 542 -9.78 -17.39 13.49
N ARG A 543 -10.86 -17.38 12.70
CA ARG A 543 -11.00 -18.20 11.50
C ARG A 543 -9.93 -17.89 10.45
N ASP A 544 -9.75 -16.62 10.12
CA ASP A 544 -8.76 -16.17 9.12
C ASP A 544 -7.35 -16.57 9.54
N GLU A 545 -7.03 -16.50 10.84
CA GLU A 545 -5.75 -16.94 11.37
C GLU A 545 -5.59 -18.47 11.31
N ALA A 546 -6.68 -19.23 11.51
CA ALA A 546 -6.70 -20.69 11.33
C ALA A 546 -6.44 -21.08 9.87
N HIS A 547 -7.18 -20.48 8.93
CA HIS A 547 -6.95 -20.66 7.49
C HIS A 547 -5.54 -20.27 7.06
N ARG A 548 -5.06 -19.10 7.52
CA ARG A 548 -3.70 -18.64 7.22
C ARG A 548 -2.66 -19.64 7.71
N PHE A 549 -2.83 -20.18 8.91
CA PHE A 549 -1.89 -21.15 9.48
C PHE A 549 -1.91 -22.48 8.71
N ALA A 550 -3.10 -22.97 8.35
CA ALA A 550 -3.27 -24.17 7.53
C ALA A 550 -2.58 -24.02 6.16
N ILE A 551 -2.87 -22.95 5.42
CA ILE A 551 -2.25 -22.67 4.11
C ILE A 551 -0.72 -22.60 4.22
N THR A 552 -0.20 -21.93 5.25
CA THR A 552 1.25 -21.79 5.44
C THR A 552 1.93 -23.15 5.67
N LYS A 553 1.30 -24.04 6.45
CA LYS A 553 1.77 -25.41 6.70
C LYS A 553 1.71 -26.27 5.44
N THR A 554 0.63 -26.16 4.68
CA THR A 554 0.42 -26.87 3.42
C THR A 554 1.47 -26.46 2.38
N ARG A 555 1.73 -25.14 2.21
CA ARG A 555 2.80 -24.64 1.34
C ARG A 555 4.18 -25.14 1.74
N MET A 556 4.52 -25.14 3.03
CA MET A 556 5.80 -25.70 3.51
C MET A 556 5.94 -27.20 3.22
N ARG A 557 4.83 -27.96 3.26
CA ARG A 557 4.83 -29.40 2.92
C ARG A 557 4.93 -29.65 1.43
N HIS A 558 4.17 -28.92 0.61
CA HIS A 558 4.27 -29.02 -0.84
C HIS A 558 5.65 -28.66 -1.33
N ALA A 559 6.27 -27.61 -0.78
CA ALA A 559 7.67 -27.33 -1.01
C ALA A 559 8.49 -28.59 -0.71
N LYS A 560 8.43 -29.16 0.51
CA LYS A 560 9.23 -30.34 0.89
C LYS A 560 8.94 -31.63 0.10
N ALA A 561 7.72 -31.85 -0.38
CA ALA A 561 7.35 -33.05 -1.13
C ALA A 561 7.72 -32.95 -2.63
N SER A 562 7.47 -31.79 -3.25
CA SER A 562 7.97 -31.47 -4.60
C SER A 562 9.50 -31.46 -4.64
N LEU A 563 10.13 -30.97 -3.55
CA LEU A 563 11.59 -30.95 -3.33
C LEU A 563 12.26 -32.33 -3.41
N ALA A 564 11.60 -33.41 -2.99
CA ALA A 564 12.14 -34.77 -3.08
C ALA A 564 11.96 -35.34 -4.50
N SER A 565 10.79 -35.12 -5.10
CA SER A 565 10.43 -35.66 -6.42
C SER A 565 11.28 -35.12 -7.57
N GLU A 566 11.65 -33.83 -7.57
CA GLU A 566 12.50 -33.25 -8.63
C GLU A 566 13.98 -33.68 -8.55
N LEU A 567 14.45 -34.05 -7.35
CA LEU A 567 15.85 -34.40 -7.11
C LEU A 567 16.09 -35.93 -7.10
N ASP A 568 15.07 -36.74 -6.79
CA ASP A 568 15.16 -38.21 -6.74
C ASP A 568 15.45 -38.86 -8.12
N GLY A 569 15.28 -38.13 -9.22
CA GLY A 569 15.60 -38.61 -10.57
C GLY A 569 17.06 -38.42 -11.02
N ILE A 570 17.89 -37.69 -10.26
CA ILE A 570 19.23 -37.31 -10.69
C ILE A 570 20.24 -38.42 -10.40
N LYS A 571 20.85 -38.97 -11.46
CA LYS A 571 21.86 -40.04 -11.37
C LYS A 571 23.04 -39.61 -10.49
N GLY A 572 23.27 -40.34 -9.39
CA GLY A 572 24.34 -40.09 -8.42
C GLY A 572 23.93 -39.24 -7.20
N LEU A 573 22.67 -38.81 -7.15
CA LEU A 573 22.07 -38.06 -6.05
C LEU A 573 21.14 -38.97 -5.23
N GLY A 574 21.61 -39.43 -4.06
CA GLY A 574 20.79 -40.22 -3.13
C GLY A 574 20.23 -39.38 -1.99
N GLU A 575 19.28 -39.92 -1.22
CA GLU A 575 18.54 -39.23 -0.14
C GLU A 575 19.40 -38.39 0.81
N LYS A 576 20.59 -38.89 1.20
CA LYS A 576 21.53 -38.17 2.09
C LYS A 576 22.07 -36.88 1.47
N LYS A 577 22.33 -36.88 0.15
CA LYS A 577 22.83 -35.72 -0.60
C LYS A 577 21.71 -34.72 -0.89
N ILE A 578 20.51 -35.23 -1.21
CA ILE A 578 19.30 -34.41 -1.37
C ILE A 578 19.03 -33.64 -0.08
N LYS A 579 19.02 -34.32 1.06
CA LYS A 579 18.85 -33.67 2.36
C LYS A 579 19.91 -32.59 2.63
N SER A 580 21.17 -32.85 2.31
CA SER A 580 22.27 -31.88 2.52
C SER A 580 22.11 -30.63 1.65
N LEU A 581 21.64 -30.78 0.41
CA LEU A 581 21.32 -29.66 -0.48
C LEU A 581 20.14 -28.83 0.05
N LEU A 582 19.09 -29.49 0.55
CA LEU A 582 17.91 -28.82 1.11
C LEU A 582 18.21 -28.09 2.43
N ASP A 583 19.04 -28.68 3.28
CA ASP A 583 19.45 -28.06 4.54
C ASP A 583 20.32 -26.81 4.28
N THR A 584 21.09 -26.80 3.19
CA THR A 584 21.97 -25.67 2.82
C THR A 584 21.23 -24.55 2.10
N PHE A 585 20.41 -24.88 1.08
CA PHE A 585 19.81 -23.89 0.19
C PHE A 585 18.31 -23.65 0.42
N GLY A 586 17.67 -24.46 1.27
CA GLY A 586 16.27 -24.31 1.64
C GLY A 586 15.27 -24.83 0.61
N SER A 587 15.38 -24.41 -0.67
CA SER A 587 14.48 -24.85 -1.75
C SER A 587 15.17 -25.09 -3.10
N VAL A 588 14.57 -25.93 -3.95
CA VAL A 588 15.06 -26.25 -5.31
C VAL A 588 15.08 -25.02 -6.21
N SER A 589 14.15 -24.07 -6.03
CA SER A 589 14.20 -22.78 -6.72
C SER A 589 15.52 -22.05 -6.44
N THR A 590 15.99 -22.06 -5.19
CA THR A 590 17.24 -21.42 -4.78
C THR A 590 18.45 -22.21 -5.28
N ILE A 591 18.37 -23.55 -5.30
CA ILE A 591 19.38 -24.44 -5.90
C ILE A 591 19.52 -24.18 -7.41
N ARG A 592 18.41 -23.95 -8.12
CA ARG A 592 18.37 -23.66 -9.56
C ARG A 592 19.08 -22.35 -9.91
N GLU A 593 19.08 -21.39 -8.99
CA GLU A 593 19.77 -20.10 -9.13
C GLU A 593 21.26 -20.16 -8.74
N GLN A 594 21.73 -21.25 -8.13
CA GLN A 594 23.12 -21.38 -7.72
C GLN A 594 24.06 -21.64 -8.90
N ASN A 595 25.29 -21.16 -8.76
CA ASN A 595 26.37 -21.48 -9.67
C ASN A 595 27.05 -22.80 -9.26
N LEU A 596 27.92 -23.31 -10.13
CA LEU A 596 28.61 -24.59 -9.94
C LEU A 596 29.51 -24.58 -8.68
N GLU A 597 30.09 -23.42 -8.35
CA GLU A 597 30.94 -23.24 -7.17
C GLU A 597 30.15 -23.42 -5.87
N SER A 598 28.99 -22.75 -5.74
CA SER A 598 28.10 -22.89 -4.57
C SER A 598 27.66 -24.35 -4.37
N LEU A 599 27.35 -25.08 -5.45
CA LEU A 599 26.91 -26.47 -5.35
C LEU A 599 28.03 -27.41 -4.88
N LEU A 600 29.29 -27.11 -5.20
CA LEU A 600 30.46 -27.87 -4.77
C LEU A 600 30.80 -27.66 -3.29
N GLU A 601 30.33 -26.57 -2.68
CA GLU A 601 30.51 -26.33 -1.23
C GLU A 601 29.69 -27.30 -0.37
N VAL A 602 28.66 -27.95 -0.95
CA VAL A 602 27.83 -28.90 -0.22
C VAL A 602 28.53 -30.25 -0.05
N PRO A 603 28.65 -30.76 1.20
CA PRO A 603 29.33 -32.02 1.47
C PRO A 603 28.77 -33.20 0.64
N GLY A 604 29.66 -33.86 -0.12
CA GLY A 604 29.33 -35.05 -0.90
C GLY A 604 28.81 -34.79 -2.32
N ILE A 605 28.78 -33.53 -2.77
CA ILE A 605 28.52 -33.16 -4.16
C ILE A 605 29.84 -33.09 -4.93
N THR A 606 29.97 -33.91 -5.96
CA THR A 606 31.12 -33.88 -6.89
C THR A 606 30.82 -33.00 -8.09
N SER A 607 31.85 -32.59 -8.84
CA SER A 607 31.67 -31.79 -10.06
C SER A 607 30.70 -32.44 -11.06
N GLU A 608 30.73 -33.77 -11.16
CA GLU A 608 29.81 -34.53 -12.03
C GLU A 608 28.35 -34.43 -11.56
N ILE A 609 28.12 -34.52 -10.25
CA ILE A 609 26.77 -34.40 -9.66
C ILE A 609 26.26 -32.96 -9.76
N ALA A 610 27.10 -31.96 -9.48
CA ALA A 610 26.73 -30.55 -9.61
C ALA A 610 26.34 -30.20 -11.05
N THR A 611 27.07 -30.71 -12.03
CA THR A 611 26.75 -30.52 -13.46
C THR A 611 25.43 -31.18 -13.83
N ASN A 612 25.20 -32.42 -13.36
CA ASN A 612 23.92 -33.10 -13.57
C ASN A 612 22.75 -32.34 -12.94
N ILE A 613 22.90 -31.80 -11.72
CA ILE A 613 21.87 -30.98 -11.07
C ILE A 613 21.55 -29.75 -11.93
N MET A 614 22.58 -29.02 -12.39
CA MET A 614 22.38 -27.82 -13.21
C MET A 614 21.75 -28.13 -14.57
N GLN A 615 22.06 -29.27 -15.19
CA GLN A 615 21.45 -29.68 -16.46
C GLN A 615 19.99 -30.09 -16.26
N THR A 616 19.72 -30.99 -15.31
CA THR A 616 18.37 -31.53 -15.08
C THR A 616 17.39 -30.43 -14.65
N LEU A 617 17.83 -29.45 -13.85
CA LEU A 617 16.97 -28.35 -13.39
C LEU A 617 16.81 -27.20 -14.39
N LYS A 618 17.55 -27.17 -15.51
CA LYS A 618 17.42 -26.16 -16.57
C LYS A 618 16.40 -26.55 -17.66
N ASP A 619 16.12 -27.84 -17.83
CA ASP A 619 15.34 -28.36 -18.96
C ASP A 619 13.81 -28.48 -18.71
N VAL A 620 13.29 -27.99 -17.58
CA VAL A 620 11.84 -27.96 -17.32
C VAL A 620 11.27 -26.57 -17.64
N PRO A 621 10.53 -26.39 -18.74
CA PRO A 621 9.88 -25.11 -19.04
C PRO A 621 8.71 -24.89 -18.10
N THR A 622 8.76 -23.84 -17.27
CA THR A 622 7.60 -23.35 -16.53
C THR A 622 6.53 -22.85 -17.50
N LYS A 623 5.41 -23.58 -17.63
CA LYS A 623 4.19 -23.05 -18.25
C LYS A 623 3.48 -22.16 -17.23
N PHE A 624 3.09 -20.96 -17.67
CA PHE A 624 2.39 -19.97 -16.86
C PHE A 624 0.93 -19.90 -17.28
N ASP A 625 0.01 -19.90 -16.32
CA ASP A 625 -1.37 -19.46 -16.56
C ASP A 625 -1.42 -17.91 -16.48
N PRO A 626 -1.75 -17.20 -17.58
CA PRO A 626 -1.78 -15.74 -17.60
C PRO A 626 -2.94 -15.11 -16.81
N LEU A 627 -3.92 -15.89 -16.34
CA LEU A 627 -5.07 -15.39 -15.57
C LEU A 627 -4.87 -15.49 -14.05
N THR A 628 -4.14 -16.49 -13.57
CA THR A 628 -3.97 -16.76 -12.13
C THR A 628 -2.53 -16.52 -11.64
N GLY A 629 -1.56 -16.49 -12.56
CA GLY A 629 -0.14 -16.40 -12.22
C GLY A 629 0.45 -17.70 -11.64
N GLU A 630 -0.27 -18.80 -11.73
CA GLU A 630 0.19 -20.11 -11.26
C GLU A 630 1.06 -20.81 -12.31
N ILE A 631 2.06 -21.56 -11.82
CA ILE A 631 2.89 -22.45 -12.62
C ILE A 631 2.08 -23.72 -12.86
N ILE A 632 1.80 -24.03 -14.13
CA ILE A 632 1.13 -25.27 -14.52
C ILE A 632 2.21 -26.35 -14.62
N GLU A 633 2.25 -27.27 -13.65
CA GLU A 633 3.02 -28.53 -13.77
C GLU A 633 2.31 -29.45 -14.77
N SER A 634 3.10 -30.08 -15.64
CA SER A 634 2.65 -31.08 -16.63
C SER A 634 2.46 -32.46 -16.01
#